data_AF-A0A2P6P8P9-F1
#
_entry.id   AF-A0A2P6P8P9-F1
#
_cell.length_a   1.000
_cell.length_b   1.000
_cell.length_c   1.000
_cell.angle_alpha   90.00
_cell.angle_beta   90.00
_cell.angle_gamma   90.00
#
_symmetry.space_group_name_H-M   'P 1'
#
loop_
_entity.id
_entity.type
_entity.pdbx_description
1 polymer ?
#
loop_
_entity_poly.entity_id
_entity_poly.type
_entity_poly.pdbx_seq_one_letter_code
_entity_poly.pdbx_strand_id
1 'polypeptide(L)'
;MHTPSPYCIFVVAGEYGTVLFTSTDRNFIEFDEGWEFLQKGITKLKRIVEGMPETQFSSEDYMNLYTTVYKLCTQDPLNDYSQQLYDKYRETFEVYITSTVLPSLREKPEESMLQELVKRWTNHKVMAWWLSRFFHFLDRYFITRRSLPSLNEVALISFRDLVYHEVNANARVAVIDLICKEREGEQIDRELVKNVVDMTWKLTCWKTLAITILLKRRVGF
;
A
#
# COMPACT_ATOMS: atom_id res chain seq x y z
N MET A 1 8.05 -44.93 23.66
CA MET A 1 7.78 -43.91 24.68
C MET A 1 8.96 -42.96 24.73
N HIS A 2 8.65 -41.69 24.47
CA HIS A 2 9.34 -40.42 24.72
C HIS A 2 10.87 -40.28 24.74
N THR A 3 11.33 -39.51 23.76
CA THR A 3 12.44 -38.55 23.82
C THR A 3 12.12 -37.37 24.75
N PRO A 4 13.13 -36.79 25.42
CA PRO A 4 13.25 -35.33 25.60
C PRO A 4 14.66 -34.88 25.15
N SER A 5 15.02 -33.63 24.83
CA SER A 5 14.40 -32.35 24.44
C SER A 5 15.62 -31.47 24.01
N PRO A 6 15.58 -30.61 22.97
CA PRO A 6 16.79 -30.04 22.35
C PRO A 6 17.33 -28.76 23.02
N TYR A 7 17.31 -28.67 24.35
CA TYR A 7 17.95 -27.55 25.05
C TYR A 7 19.46 -27.83 25.23
N CYS A 8 20.25 -27.53 24.18
CA CYS A 8 21.70 -27.49 24.30
C CYS A 8 22.12 -26.22 25.06
N ILE A 9 22.42 -26.38 26.35
CA ILE A 9 23.06 -25.36 27.18
C ILE A 9 24.54 -25.33 26.82
N PHE A 10 25.02 -24.25 26.21
CA PHE A 10 26.46 -24.00 26.10
C PHE A 10 26.95 -23.33 27.39
N VAL A 11 27.77 -24.06 28.16
CA VAL A 11 28.48 -23.52 29.32
C VAL A 11 29.82 -22.99 28.85
N VAL A 12 30.01 -21.67 28.85
CA VAL A 12 31.34 -21.06 28.75
C VAL A 12 31.70 -20.54 30.13
N ALA A 13 32.70 -21.14 30.77
CA ALA A 13 33.20 -20.72 32.07
C ALA A 13 34.12 -19.50 31.90
N GLY A 14 33.72 -18.36 32.47
CA GLY A 14 34.55 -17.16 32.62
C GLY A 14 34.42 -16.63 34.05
N GLU A 15 35.53 -16.17 34.64
CA GLU A 15 35.74 -15.89 36.07
C GLU A 15 35.04 -14.66 36.67
N TYR A 16 33.95 -14.19 36.08
CA TYR A 16 33.12 -13.14 36.68
C TYR A 16 31.68 -13.63 36.74
N GLY A 17 31.11 -13.56 37.94
CA GLY A 17 29.86 -14.20 38.37
C GLY A 17 28.79 -14.42 37.30
N THR A 18 28.08 -15.54 37.43
CA THR A 18 26.88 -15.89 36.68
C THR A 18 25.92 -14.70 36.58
N VAL A 19 26.01 -13.94 35.49
CA VAL A 19 24.91 -13.12 35.03
C VAL A 19 23.96 -14.08 34.34
N LEU A 20 23.01 -14.59 35.11
CA LEU A 20 21.78 -15.13 34.54
C LEU A 20 21.16 -13.98 33.75
N PHE A 21 21.35 -13.97 32.44
CA PHE A 21 20.51 -13.18 31.56
C PHE A 21 19.14 -13.85 31.61
N THR A 22 18.33 -13.47 32.60
CA THR A 22 16.92 -13.80 32.59
C THR A 22 16.38 -13.18 31.32
N SER A 23 16.01 -14.04 30.35
CA SER A 23 15.41 -13.58 29.10
C SER A 23 14.18 -12.76 29.48
N THR A 24 14.30 -11.44 29.33
CA THR A 24 13.21 -10.51 29.52
C THR A 24 12.04 -11.02 28.70
N ASP A 25 10.94 -11.27 29.39
CA ASP A 25 9.57 -11.47 28.92
C ASP A 25 9.42 -11.17 27.41
N ARG A 26 9.71 -12.17 26.56
CA ARG A 26 9.37 -12.04 25.14
C ARG A 26 7.87 -12.23 25.12
N ASN A 27 7.13 -11.13 25.22
CA ASN A 27 5.70 -11.07 24.93
C ASN A 27 5.52 -11.56 23.48
N PHE A 28 5.39 -12.87 23.33
CA PHE A 28 5.09 -13.56 22.09
C PHE A 28 3.68 -13.17 21.70
N ILE A 29 3.51 -12.68 20.47
CA ILE A 29 2.22 -12.26 19.94
C ILE A 29 1.84 -13.25 18.86
N GLU A 30 0.71 -13.91 19.01
CA GLU A 30 0.18 -14.75 17.93
C GLU A 30 -0.15 -13.91 16.71
N PHE A 31 -0.03 -14.50 15.51
CA PHE A 31 -0.26 -13.76 14.27
C PHE A 31 -1.65 -13.11 14.23
N ASP A 32 -2.68 -13.86 14.63
CA ASP A 32 -4.06 -13.38 14.58
C ASP A 32 -4.29 -12.19 15.50
N GLU A 33 -3.73 -12.21 16.72
CA GLU A 33 -3.80 -11.09 17.66
C GLU A 33 -3.09 -9.84 17.11
N GLY A 34 -1.86 -10.01 16.62
CA GLY A 34 -1.10 -8.90 16.04
C GLY A 34 -1.77 -8.34 14.78
N TRP A 35 -2.31 -9.21 13.93
CA TRP A 35 -3.02 -8.82 12.72
C TRP A 35 -4.34 -8.11 13.03
N GLU A 36 -5.11 -8.55 14.03
CA GLU A 36 -6.33 -7.87 14.46
C GLU A 36 -6.03 -6.43 14.91
N PHE A 37 -4.93 -6.23 15.65
CA PHE A 37 -4.48 -4.89 16.02
C PHE A 37 -4.11 -4.04 14.80
N LEU A 38 -3.34 -4.59 13.86
CA LEU A 38 -2.99 -3.90 12.62
C LEU A 38 -4.24 -3.57 11.78
N GLN A 39 -5.22 -4.47 11.72
CA GLN A 39 -6.49 -4.26 11.03
C GLN A 39 -7.29 -3.09 11.61
N LYS A 40 -7.25 -2.86 12.93
CA LYS A 40 -7.85 -1.67 13.56
C LYS A 40 -7.18 -0.40 13.04
N GLY A 41 -5.85 -0.38 12.95
CA GLY A 41 -5.09 0.72 12.35
C GLY A 41 -5.41 0.93 10.86
N ILE A 42 -5.47 -0.14 10.08
CA ILE A 42 -5.84 -0.09 8.65
C ILE A 42 -7.27 0.43 8.48
N THR A 43 -8.21 0.03 9.34
CA THR A 43 -9.60 0.49 9.31
C THR A 43 -9.71 1.97 9.65
N LYS A 44 -8.97 2.44 10.66
CA LYS A 44 -8.82 3.87 10.97
C LYS A 44 -8.30 4.64 9.75
N LEU A 45 -7.26 4.14 9.08
CA LEU A 45 -6.73 4.75 7.86
C LEU A 45 -7.77 4.80 6.73
N LYS A 46 -8.52 3.71 6.50
CA LYS A 46 -9.61 3.68 5.51
C LYS A 46 -10.65 4.77 5.79
N ARG A 47 -11.06 4.95 7.05
CA ARG A 47 -12.01 6.01 7.44
C ARG A 47 -11.45 7.41 7.15
N ILE A 48 -10.17 7.65 7.44
CA ILE A 48 -9.49 8.93 7.18
C ILE A 48 -9.47 9.23 5.67
N VAL A 49 -9.06 8.28 4.82
CA VAL A 49 -8.99 8.52 3.36
C VAL A 49 -10.37 8.66 2.72
N GLU A 50 -11.40 8.02 3.28
CA GLU A 50 -12.79 8.21 2.85
C GLU A 50 -13.44 9.50 3.40
N GLY A 51 -12.70 10.30 4.18
CA GLY A 51 -13.20 11.56 4.74
C GLY A 51 -14.25 11.38 5.84
N MET A 52 -14.32 10.20 6.47
CA MET A 52 -15.19 9.97 7.61
C MET A 52 -14.65 10.68 8.87
N PRO A 53 -15.51 11.03 9.84
CA PRO A 53 -15.06 11.58 11.11
C PRO A 53 -14.16 10.57 11.83
N GLU A 54 -12.87 10.87 11.84
CA GLU A 54 -11.84 10.04 12.45
C GLU A 54 -10.67 10.91 12.91
N THR A 55 -10.04 10.50 14.01
CA THR A 55 -8.84 11.17 14.52
C THR A 55 -7.65 10.90 13.62
N GLN A 56 -6.79 11.91 13.41
CA GLN A 56 -5.52 11.70 12.72
C GLN A 56 -4.62 10.75 13.54
N PHE A 57 -3.68 10.10 12.86
CA PHE A 57 -2.70 9.24 13.55
C PHE A 57 -1.79 10.08 14.44
N SER A 58 -1.70 9.69 15.70
CA SER A 58 -0.70 10.22 16.63
C SER A 58 0.66 9.54 16.43
N SER A 59 1.72 10.12 17.01
CA SER A 59 3.02 9.45 17.07
C SER A 59 2.94 8.11 17.82
N GLU A 60 2.08 8.03 18.84
CA GLU A 60 1.86 6.81 19.62
C GLU A 60 1.18 5.72 18.78
N ASP A 61 0.16 6.07 17.99
CA ASP A 61 -0.49 5.12 17.08
C ASP A 61 0.53 4.53 16.09
N TYR A 62 1.35 5.40 15.50
CA TYR A 62 2.41 4.99 14.59
C TYR A 62 3.41 4.04 15.27
N MET A 63 3.88 4.39 16.46
CA MET A 63 4.83 3.57 17.21
C MET A 63 4.24 2.21 17.57
N ASN A 64 2.98 2.15 17.97
CA ASN A 64 2.31 0.90 18.34
C ASN A 64 2.13 -0.02 17.11
N LEU A 65 1.68 0.53 15.98
CA LEU A 65 1.52 -0.23 14.73
C LEU A 65 2.87 -0.74 14.20
N TYR A 66 3.88 0.14 14.13
CA TYR A 66 5.23 -0.24 13.70
C TYR A 66 5.85 -1.30 14.63
N THR A 67 5.72 -1.13 15.94
CA THR A 67 6.25 -2.08 16.94
C THR A 67 5.56 -3.44 16.83
N THR A 68 4.27 -3.46 16.52
CA THR A 68 3.52 -4.72 16.31
C THR A 68 4.05 -5.46 15.08
N VAL A 69 4.22 -4.78 13.94
CA VAL A 69 4.85 -5.37 12.74
C VAL A 69 6.25 -5.90 13.07
N TYR A 70 7.07 -5.10 13.75
CA TYR A 70 8.41 -5.48 14.15
C TYR A 70 8.43 -6.75 15.03
N LYS A 71 7.56 -6.82 16.05
CA LYS A 71 7.45 -8.00 16.93
C LYS A 71 7.07 -9.25 16.13
N LEU A 72 6.04 -9.16 15.29
CA LEU A 72 5.60 -10.27 14.44
C LEU A 72 6.71 -10.80 13.50
N CYS A 73 7.61 -9.93 13.04
CA CYS A 73 8.71 -10.33 12.17
C CYS A 73 9.96 -10.83 12.91
N THR A 74 10.10 -10.58 14.22
CA THR A 74 11.36 -10.83 14.97
C THR A 74 11.24 -11.81 16.14
N GLN A 75 10.02 -12.18 16.53
CA GLN A 75 9.76 -12.96 17.75
C GLN A 75 10.27 -14.40 17.73
N ASP A 76 10.28 -15.07 16.56
CA ASP A 76 10.77 -16.44 16.41
C ASP A 76 11.71 -16.57 15.20
N PRO A 77 12.99 -16.92 15.38
CA PRO A 77 13.92 -17.20 14.28
C PRO A 77 13.47 -18.36 13.36
N LEU A 78 12.62 -19.26 13.86
CA LEU A 78 12.14 -20.43 13.14
C LEU A 78 10.75 -20.22 12.51
N ASN A 79 10.01 -19.20 12.92
CA ASN A 79 8.64 -18.94 12.46
C ASN A 79 8.44 -17.44 12.16
N ASP A 80 9.00 -17.01 11.04
CA ASP A 80 8.92 -15.64 10.54
C ASP A 80 7.56 -15.37 9.85
N TYR A 81 6.72 -14.52 10.45
CA TYR A 81 5.44 -14.11 9.87
C TYR A 81 5.56 -13.05 8.76
N SER A 82 6.77 -12.64 8.37
CA SER A 82 7.00 -11.59 7.37
C SER A 82 6.33 -11.89 6.02
N GLN A 83 6.36 -13.14 5.55
CA GLN A 83 5.68 -13.53 4.31
C GLN A 83 4.16 -13.34 4.44
N GLN A 84 3.58 -13.81 5.54
CA GLN A 84 2.15 -13.70 5.79
C GLN A 84 1.72 -12.23 5.91
N LEU A 85 2.53 -11.38 6.53
CA LEU A 85 2.30 -9.93 6.60
C LEU A 85 2.38 -9.25 5.23
N TYR A 86 3.33 -9.66 4.38
CA TYR A 86 3.44 -9.14 3.02
C TYR A 86 2.21 -9.50 2.17
N ASP A 87 1.72 -10.74 2.30
CA ASP A 87 0.53 -11.19 1.58
C ASP A 87 -0.73 -10.46 2.10
N LYS A 88 -0.85 -10.27 3.42
CA LYS A 88 -1.93 -9.48 4.03
C LYS A 88 -1.89 -7.99 3.65
N TYR A 89 -0.70 -7.41 3.47
CA TYR A 89 -0.55 -6.06 2.96
C TYR A 89 -1.14 -5.93 1.56
N ARG A 90 -0.84 -6.88 0.67
CA ARG A 90 -1.40 -6.92 -0.69
C ARG A 90 -2.93 -7.06 -0.65
N GLU A 91 -3.43 -8.03 0.10
CA GLU A 91 -4.86 -8.31 0.27
C GLU A 91 -5.62 -7.06 0.76
N THR A 92 -5.00 -6.25 1.63
CA THR A 92 -5.59 -5.01 2.13
C THR A 92 -5.96 -4.02 1.02
N PHE A 93 -5.10 -3.89 0.00
CA PHE A 93 -5.38 -3.06 -1.17
C PHE A 93 -6.41 -3.69 -2.08
N GLU A 94 -6.29 -4.99 -2.36
CA GLU A 94 -7.22 -5.71 -3.24
C GLU A 94 -8.65 -5.59 -2.71
N VAL A 95 -8.85 -5.85 -1.41
CA VAL A 95 -10.15 -5.73 -0.74
C VAL A 95 -10.66 -4.30 -0.82
N TYR A 96 -9.85 -3.29 -0.46
CA TYR A 96 -10.28 -1.89 -0.51
C TYR A 96 -10.68 -1.45 -1.93
N ILE A 97 -9.91 -1.85 -2.93
CA ILE A 97 -10.16 -1.50 -4.33
C ILE A 97 -11.47 -2.15 -4.80
N THR A 98 -11.64 -3.45 -4.59
CA THR A 98 -12.82 -4.18 -5.04
C THR A 98 -14.10 -3.79 -4.29
N SER A 99 -14.03 -3.55 -2.98
CA SER A 99 -15.21 -3.23 -2.16
C SER A 99 -15.65 -1.78 -2.26
N THR A 100 -14.74 -0.85 -2.56
CA THR A 100 -14.99 0.59 -2.39
C THR A 100 -14.64 1.39 -3.63
N VAL A 101 -13.47 1.17 -4.23
CA VAL A 101 -13.01 1.97 -5.38
C VAL A 101 -13.79 1.62 -6.64
N LEU A 102 -13.83 0.34 -7.03
CA LEU A 102 -14.48 -0.08 -8.28
C LEU A 102 -15.98 0.25 -8.32
N PRO A 103 -16.78 -0.01 -7.26
CA PRO A 103 -18.19 0.37 -7.25
C PRO A 103 -18.40 1.87 -7.44
N SER A 104 -17.52 2.71 -6.87
CA SER A 104 -17.63 4.17 -7.00
C SER A 104 -17.38 4.69 -8.44
N LEU A 105 -16.75 3.90 -9.29
CA LEU A 105 -16.37 4.25 -10.66
C LEU A 105 -17.35 3.74 -11.72
N ARG A 106 -18.04 2.63 -11.47
CA ARG A 106 -18.89 1.93 -12.46
C ARG A 106 -20.21 2.63 -12.79
N GLU A 107 -20.67 3.55 -11.94
CA GLU A 107 -22.01 4.15 -12.04
C GLU A 107 -22.02 5.64 -12.44
N LYS A 108 -20.88 6.18 -12.89
CA LYS A 108 -20.73 7.63 -13.13
C LYS A 108 -20.62 7.98 -14.62
N PRO A 109 -21.24 9.10 -15.06
CA PRO A 109 -20.99 9.66 -16.38
C PRO A 109 -19.52 10.10 -16.53
N GLU A 110 -19.04 10.18 -17.76
CA GLU A 110 -17.61 10.28 -18.13
C GLU A 110 -16.80 11.30 -17.32
N GLU A 111 -17.22 12.56 -17.26
CA GLU A 111 -16.49 13.61 -16.56
C GLU A 111 -16.50 13.41 -15.03
N SER A 112 -17.65 13.05 -14.46
CA SER A 112 -17.77 12.72 -13.03
C SER A 112 -16.98 11.46 -12.66
N MET A 113 -16.83 10.52 -13.59
CA MET A 113 -15.99 9.34 -13.43
C MET A 113 -14.50 9.72 -13.38
N LEU A 114 -14.04 10.64 -14.23
CA LEU A 114 -12.66 11.15 -14.17
C LEU A 114 -12.35 11.85 -12.84
N GLN A 115 -13.27 12.68 -12.36
CA GLN A 115 -13.13 13.36 -11.06
C GLN A 115 -13.04 12.33 -9.92
N GLU A 116 -13.91 11.33 -9.92
CA GLU A 116 -13.87 10.25 -8.94
C GLU A 116 -12.56 9.45 -9.05
N LEU A 117 -12.09 9.14 -10.26
CA LEU A 117 -10.84 8.43 -10.49
C LEU A 117 -9.63 9.16 -9.90
N VAL A 118 -9.53 10.47 -10.12
CA VAL A 118 -8.45 11.30 -9.55
C VAL A 118 -8.53 11.36 -8.03
N LYS A 119 -9.74 11.47 -7.47
CA LYS A 119 -9.96 11.41 -6.02
C LYS A 119 -9.50 10.05 -5.45
N ARG A 120 -9.92 8.94 -6.05
CA ARG A 120 -9.57 7.58 -5.62
C ARG A 120 -8.07 7.32 -5.73
N TRP A 121 -7.44 7.81 -6.79
CA TRP A 121 -5.98 7.77 -6.91
C TRP A 121 -5.26 8.55 -5.81
N THR A 122 -5.79 9.72 -5.44
CA THR A 122 -5.23 10.52 -4.35
C THR A 122 -5.36 9.82 -3.00
N ASN A 123 -6.52 9.24 -2.71
CA ASN A 123 -6.74 8.42 -1.52
C ASN A 123 -5.80 7.22 -1.47
N HIS A 124 -5.63 6.54 -2.61
CA HIS A 124 -4.73 5.39 -2.73
C HIS A 124 -3.27 5.75 -2.43
N LYS A 125 -2.78 6.90 -2.92
CA LYS A 125 -1.43 7.39 -2.58
C LYS A 125 -1.25 7.65 -1.09
N VAL A 126 -2.24 8.24 -0.42
CA VAL A 126 -2.20 8.49 1.02
C VAL A 126 -2.19 7.18 1.80
N MET A 127 -3.03 6.22 1.39
CA MET A 127 -3.08 4.90 2.00
C MET A 127 -1.76 4.15 1.82
N ALA A 128 -1.20 4.13 0.60
CA ALA A 128 0.11 3.56 0.31
C ALA A 128 1.22 4.19 1.15
N TRP A 129 1.23 5.52 1.29
CA TRP A 129 2.20 6.22 2.10
C TRP A 129 2.15 5.78 3.58
N TRP A 130 0.97 5.73 4.19
CA TRP A 130 0.82 5.32 5.59
C TRP A 130 1.16 3.85 5.80
N LEU A 131 0.63 2.95 4.96
CA LEU A 131 0.88 1.52 5.11
C LEU A 131 2.35 1.18 4.90
N SER A 132 3.04 1.77 3.91
CA SER A 132 4.48 1.54 3.71
C SER A 132 5.31 1.99 4.92
N ARG A 133 4.84 2.96 5.71
CA ARG A 133 5.49 3.36 6.96
C ARG A 133 5.25 2.36 8.09
N PHE A 134 4.02 1.89 8.28
CA PHE A 134 3.73 0.88 9.31
C PHE A 134 4.47 -0.44 9.03
N PHE A 135 4.55 -0.83 7.76
CA PHE A 135 5.18 -2.08 7.31
C PHE A 135 6.64 -1.91 6.88
N HIS A 136 7.28 -0.77 7.17
CA HIS A 136 8.62 -0.44 6.67
C HIS A 136 9.70 -1.50 6.97
N PHE A 137 9.53 -2.25 8.07
CA PHE A 137 10.42 -3.36 8.40
C PHE A 137 10.49 -4.41 7.28
N LEU A 138 9.37 -4.70 6.61
CA LEU A 138 9.32 -5.65 5.50
C LEU A 138 10.17 -5.17 4.31
N ASP A 139 10.05 -3.91 3.90
CA ASP A 139 10.86 -3.33 2.83
C ASP A 139 12.36 -3.48 3.13
N ARG A 140 12.75 -3.11 4.36
CA ARG A 140 14.15 -3.07 4.76
C ARG A 140 14.81 -4.45 4.86
N TYR A 141 14.09 -5.46 5.35
CA TYR A 141 14.70 -6.75 5.68
C TYR A 141 14.13 -7.91 4.86
N PHE A 142 12.82 -8.06 4.78
CA PHE A 142 12.19 -9.21 4.13
C PHE A 142 12.24 -9.13 2.61
N ILE A 143 11.74 -8.02 2.06
CA ILE A 143 11.63 -7.76 0.62
C ILE A 143 13.02 -7.68 -0.02
N THR A 144 13.93 -6.94 0.61
CA THR A 144 15.33 -6.80 0.15
C THR A 144 16.04 -8.15 0.05
N ARG A 145 15.83 -9.07 0.99
CA ARG A 145 16.45 -10.42 0.98
C ARG A 145 15.89 -11.34 -0.10
N ARG A 146 14.61 -11.16 -0.47
CA ARG A 146 13.91 -12.03 -1.44
C ARG A 146 13.77 -11.41 -2.84
N SER A 147 14.25 -10.18 -3.03
CA SER A 147 14.09 -9.42 -4.27
C SER A 147 12.63 -9.32 -4.73
N LEU A 148 11.72 -9.16 -3.77
CA LEU A 148 10.29 -8.95 -4.03
C LEU A 148 10.01 -7.49 -4.43
N PRO A 149 8.87 -7.19 -5.06
CA PRO A 149 8.41 -5.81 -5.22
C PRO A 149 8.26 -5.11 -3.87
N SER A 150 8.76 -3.88 -3.77
CA SER A 150 8.62 -3.02 -2.61
C SER A 150 7.15 -2.75 -2.29
N LEU A 151 6.86 -2.35 -1.05
CA LEU A 151 5.49 -2.07 -0.61
C LEU A 151 4.82 -1.00 -1.49
N ASN A 152 5.57 0.04 -1.86
CA ASN A 152 5.07 1.08 -2.77
C ASN A 152 4.81 0.53 -4.18
N GLU A 153 5.66 -0.36 -4.70
CA GLU A 153 5.44 -1.00 -6.00
C GLU A 153 4.20 -1.91 -5.96
N VAL A 154 4.00 -2.68 -4.89
CA VAL A 154 2.79 -3.49 -4.71
C VAL A 154 1.55 -2.61 -4.74
N ALA A 155 1.54 -1.51 -3.98
CA ALA A 155 0.42 -0.58 -3.97
C ALA A 155 0.16 0.02 -5.37
N LEU A 156 1.20 0.39 -6.11
CA LEU A 156 1.08 0.90 -7.48
C LEU A 156 0.52 -0.15 -8.45
N ILE A 157 1.04 -1.38 -8.39
CA ILE A 157 0.61 -2.51 -9.23
C ILE A 157 -0.84 -2.86 -8.93
N SER A 158 -1.26 -2.92 -7.66
CA SER A 158 -2.65 -3.21 -7.30
C SER A 158 -3.62 -2.19 -7.91
N PHE A 159 -3.30 -0.89 -7.87
CA PHE A 159 -4.15 0.13 -8.49
C PHE A 159 -4.15 0.06 -10.01
N ARG A 160 -2.98 -0.16 -10.61
CA ARG A 160 -2.85 -0.31 -12.07
C ARG A 160 -3.67 -1.49 -12.57
N ASP A 161 -3.49 -2.64 -11.94
CA ASP A 161 -4.02 -3.91 -12.43
C ASP A 161 -5.53 -4.03 -12.20
N LEU A 162 -6.02 -3.55 -11.06
CA LEU A 162 -7.44 -3.65 -10.71
C LEU A 162 -8.28 -2.46 -11.18
N VAL A 163 -7.75 -1.22 -11.11
CA VAL A 163 -8.54 -0.02 -11.41
C VAL A 163 -8.24 0.48 -12.81
N TYR A 164 -6.97 0.79 -13.09
CA TYR A 164 -6.60 1.46 -14.32
C TYR A 164 -6.92 0.61 -15.56
N HIS A 165 -6.62 -0.68 -15.55
CA HIS A 165 -6.97 -1.55 -16.68
C HIS A 165 -8.47 -1.63 -16.95
N GLU A 166 -9.31 -1.54 -15.92
CA GLU A 166 -10.77 -1.54 -16.06
C GLU A 166 -11.28 -0.22 -16.66
N VAL A 167 -10.79 0.92 -16.16
CA VAL A 167 -11.36 2.25 -16.52
C VAL A 167 -10.63 2.97 -17.65
N ASN A 168 -9.44 2.52 -18.06
CA ASN A 168 -8.58 3.26 -19.00
C ASN A 168 -9.23 3.50 -20.36
N ALA A 169 -10.04 2.57 -20.88
CA ALA A 169 -10.73 2.79 -22.15
C ALA A 169 -11.69 3.98 -22.05
N ASN A 170 -12.55 3.99 -21.04
CA ASN A 170 -13.52 5.06 -20.79
C ASN A 170 -12.84 6.37 -20.42
N ALA A 171 -11.77 6.31 -19.62
CA ALA A 171 -10.99 7.50 -19.24
C ALA A 171 -10.34 8.17 -20.46
N ARG A 172 -9.86 7.40 -21.44
CA ARG A 172 -9.31 7.95 -22.68
C ARG A 172 -10.35 8.68 -23.51
N VAL A 173 -11.55 8.09 -23.67
CA VAL A 173 -12.66 8.71 -24.39
C VAL A 173 -13.05 10.04 -23.71
N ALA A 174 -13.29 9.99 -22.39
CA ALA A 174 -13.64 11.17 -21.61
C ALA A 174 -12.61 12.30 -21.71
N VAL A 175 -11.30 11.99 -21.67
CA VAL A 175 -10.24 12.99 -21.84
C VAL A 175 -10.21 13.59 -23.25
N ILE A 176 -10.44 12.77 -24.29
CA ILE A 176 -10.52 13.27 -25.67
C ILE A 176 -11.71 14.21 -25.82
N ASP A 177 -12.87 13.86 -25.27
CA ASP A 177 -14.08 14.68 -25.34
C ASP A 177 -13.89 16.02 -24.64
N LEU A 178 -13.23 16.04 -23.47
CA LEU A 178 -12.85 17.30 -22.81
C LEU A 178 -11.94 18.17 -23.69
N ILE A 179 -10.96 17.58 -24.37
CA ILE A 179 -10.07 18.32 -25.28
C ILE A 179 -10.84 18.86 -26.49
N CYS A 180 -11.80 18.11 -27.02
CA CYS A 180 -12.66 18.56 -28.13
C CYS A 180 -13.51 19.76 -27.70
N LYS A 181 -14.18 19.68 -26.55
CA LYS A 181 -14.96 20.79 -25.97
C LYS A 181 -14.12 22.06 -25.78
N GLU A 182 -12.90 21.92 -25.27
CA GLU A 182 -11.97 23.05 -25.13
C GLU A 182 -11.64 23.70 -26.48
N ARG A 183 -11.45 22.90 -27.54
CA ARG A 183 -11.18 23.42 -28.89
C ARG A 183 -12.38 24.12 -29.52
N GLU A 184 -13.58 23.72 -29.14
CA GLU A 184 -14.84 24.36 -29.55
C GLU A 184 -15.12 25.64 -28.77
N GLY A 185 -14.27 25.99 -27.79
CA GLY A 185 -14.34 27.21 -27.00
C GLY A 185 -15.08 27.07 -25.67
N GLU A 186 -15.44 25.84 -25.28
CA GLU A 186 -16.03 25.59 -23.96
C GLU A 186 -14.96 25.67 -22.86
N GLN A 187 -15.39 26.10 -21.66
CA GLN A 187 -14.52 26.05 -20.48
C GLN A 187 -14.49 24.63 -19.92
N ILE A 188 -13.28 24.09 -19.74
CA ILE A 188 -13.06 22.77 -19.12
C ILE A 188 -12.20 22.88 -17.86
N ASP A 189 -12.29 21.86 -17.01
CA ASP A 189 -11.37 21.68 -15.89
C ASP A 189 -10.00 21.15 -16.39
N ARG A 190 -9.09 22.08 -16.68
CA ARG A 190 -7.71 21.77 -17.10
C ARG A 190 -6.90 21.06 -16.00
N GLU A 191 -7.23 21.28 -14.74
CA GLU A 191 -6.54 20.64 -13.61
C GLU A 191 -6.90 19.16 -13.55
N LEU A 192 -8.16 18.82 -13.79
CA LEU A 192 -8.61 17.43 -13.90
C LEU A 192 -7.84 16.67 -14.99
N VAL A 193 -7.75 17.25 -16.20
CA VAL A 193 -7.03 16.62 -17.33
C VAL A 193 -5.56 16.42 -16.97
N LYS A 194 -4.90 17.43 -16.38
CA LYS A 194 -3.51 17.34 -15.93
C LYS A 194 -3.33 16.21 -14.90
N ASN A 195 -4.21 16.12 -13.91
CA ASN A 195 -4.14 15.09 -12.87
C ASN A 195 -4.33 13.67 -13.43
N VAL A 196 -5.24 13.49 -14.39
CA VAL A 196 -5.43 12.20 -15.09
C VAL A 196 -4.19 11.84 -15.89
N VAL A 197 -3.59 12.79 -16.63
CA VAL A 197 -2.35 12.56 -17.38
C VAL A 197 -1.20 12.19 -16.44
N ASP A 198 -1.00 12.92 -15.35
CA ASP A 198 0.04 12.63 -14.36
C ASP A 198 -0.14 11.25 -13.70
N MET A 199 -1.37 10.86 -13.41
CA MET A 199 -1.70 9.52 -12.93
C MET A 199 -1.37 8.46 -13.98
N THR A 200 -1.84 8.62 -15.23
CA THR A 200 -1.60 7.65 -16.30
C THR A 200 -0.11 7.46 -16.56
N TRP A 201 0.68 8.54 -16.54
CA TRP A 201 2.13 8.51 -16.66
C TRP A 201 2.77 7.63 -15.58
N LYS A 202 2.37 7.82 -14.31
CA LYS A 202 2.87 7.02 -13.19
C LYS A 202 2.50 5.53 -13.30
N LEU A 203 1.32 5.21 -13.84
CA LEU A 203 0.83 3.83 -13.95
C LEU A 203 1.32 3.09 -15.20
N THR A 204 1.68 3.81 -16.27
CA THR A 204 2.05 3.22 -17.57
C THR A 204 3.56 3.19 -17.85
N CYS A 205 4.40 3.75 -16.98
CA CYS A 205 5.85 3.69 -17.14
C CYS A 205 6.44 2.32 -16.74
N TRP A 206 6.10 1.30 -17.54
CA TRP A 206 6.98 0.22 -17.98
C TRP A 206 6.52 -0.16 -19.40
N LYS A 207 7.25 0.35 -20.42
CA LYS A 207 7.28 -0.06 -21.85
C LYS A 207 6.43 0.64 -22.95
N THR A 208 5.42 1.48 -22.72
CA THR A 208 4.60 1.97 -23.86
C THR A 208 4.59 3.49 -24.07
N LEU A 209 5.79 4.08 -24.05
CA LEU A 209 6.05 5.50 -24.33
C LEU A 209 5.79 5.95 -25.79
N ALA A 210 5.51 5.03 -26.72
CA ALA A 210 5.36 5.34 -28.14
C ALA A 210 4.15 6.26 -28.43
N ILE A 211 3.11 6.24 -27.60
CA ILE A 211 1.90 7.06 -27.81
C ILE A 211 2.11 8.49 -27.26
N THR A 212 2.90 8.65 -26.20
CA THR A 212 3.19 9.97 -25.59
C THR A 212 4.06 10.85 -26.49
N ILE A 213 4.97 10.26 -27.27
CA ILE A 213 5.80 10.98 -28.25
C ILE A 213 4.92 11.55 -29.38
N LEU A 214 3.85 10.87 -29.78
CA LEU A 214 2.93 11.35 -30.83
C LEU A 214 2.01 12.47 -30.34
N LEU A 215 1.63 12.48 -29.06
CA LEU A 215 0.79 13.55 -28.48
C LEU A 215 1.59 14.81 -28.15
N LYS A 216 2.82 14.67 -27.62
CA LYS A 216 3.70 15.83 -27.35
C LYS A 216 4.16 16.58 -28.60
N ARG A 217 4.20 15.94 -29.78
CA ARG A 217 4.66 16.59 -31.02
C ARG A 217 3.56 17.32 -31.79
N ARG A 218 2.28 17.15 -31.42
CA ARG A 218 1.12 17.74 -32.11
C ARG A 218 0.46 18.88 -31.35
N VAL A 219 0.71 18.97 -30.04
CA VAL A 219 0.26 20.08 -29.19
C VAL A 219 1.54 20.84 -28.82
N GLY A 220 1.86 21.88 -29.58
CA GLY A 220 3.07 22.68 -29.38
C GLY A 220 3.04 23.43 -28.05
N PHE A 221 3.59 22.80 -27.01
CA PHE A 221 4.11 23.45 -25.81
C PHE A 221 5.63 23.38 -25.84
#